data_AF-A0A6I3LHB3-F1
#
_entry.id   AF-A0A6I3LHB3-F1
#
_cell.length_a   1.000
_cell.length_b   1.000
_cell.length_c   1.000
_cell.angle_alpha   90.00
_cell.angle_beta   90.00
_cell.angle_gamma   90.00
#
_symmetry.space_group_name_H-M   'P 1'
#
loop_
_entity.id
_entity.type
_entity.pdbx_description
1 polymer ?
#
loop_
_entity_poly.entity_id
_entity_poly.type
_entity_poly.pdbx_seq_one_letter_code
_entity_poly.pdbx_strand_id
1 'polypeptide(L)' 'MAISHADDLATATELKEAIMERFHPIDVYISSIGAAVGSHTGAGTIALFFQNSK' A
#
# COMPACT_ATOMS: atom_id res chain seq x y z
N MET A 1 7.99 3.13 4.46
CA MET A 1 6.59 3.35 4.02
C MET A 1 5.92 1.98 3.84
N ALA A 2 4.60 1.87 3.95
CA ALA A 2 3.90 0.61 3.74
C ALA A 2 2.64 0.78 2.88
N ILE A 3 2.34 -0.22 2.07
CA ILE A 3 1.14 -0.33 1.24
C ILE A 3 0.41 -1.62 1.66
N SER A 4 -0.91 -1.54 1.83
CA SER A 4 -1.74 -2.74 1.98
C SER A 4 -2.79 -2.84 0.89
N HIS A 5 -3.09 -4.05 0.42
CA HIS A 5 -4.08 -4.27 -0.65
C HIS A 5 -5.13 -5.32 -0.28
N ALA A 6 -6.38 -5.12 -0.72
CA ALA A 6 -7.44 -6.13 -0.63
C ALA A 6 -7.57 -6.82 -1.99
N ASP A 7 -6.85 -7.92 -2.17
CA ASP A 7 -6.84 -8.74 -3.41
C ASP A 7 -6.38 -8.00 -4.70
N ASP A 8 -5.67 -6.88 -4.54
CA ASP A 8 -5.12 -6.13 -5.68
C ASP A 8 -3.61 -5.84 -5.53
N LEU A 9 -2.80 -6.89 -5.69
CA LEU A 9 -1.34 -6.79 -5.62
C LEU A 9 -0.75 -6.01 -6.80
N ALA A 10 -1.42 -6.01 -7.96
CA ALA A 10 -0.96 -5.33 -9.16
C ALA A 10 -0.92 -3.82 -8.94
N THR A 11 -2.03 -3.23 -8.51
CA THR A 11 -2.10 -1.79 -8.20
C THR A 11 -1.16 -1.42 -7.05
N ALA A 12 -0.99 -2.28 -6.04
CA ALA A 12 -0.04 -2.05 -4.96
C ALA A 12 1.43 -2.00 -5.45
N THR A 13 1.77 -2.81 -6.44
CA THR A 13 3.11 -2.86 -7.03
C THR A 13 3.37 -1.64 -7.91
N GLU A 14 2.40 -1.26 -8.74
CA GLU A 14 2.47 -0.02 -9.55
C GLU A 14 2.66 1.21 -8.65
N LEU A 15 1.90 1.30 -7.56
CA LEU A 15 2.04 2.40 -6.60
C LEU A 15 3.42 2.39 -5.93
N LYS A 16 3.96 1.21 -5.59
CA LYS A 16 5.32 1.09 -5.04
C LYS A 16 6.37 1.64 -6.01
N GLU A 17 6.29 1.27 -7.29
CA GLU A 17 7.23 1.74 -8.31
C GLU A 17 7.17 3.26 -8.47
N ALA A 18 5.97 3.84 -8.54
CA ALA A 18 5.78 5.29 -8.65
C ALA A 18 6.31 6.05 -7.42
N ILE A 19 6.07 5.53 -6.21
CA ILE A 19 6.57 6.09 -4.96
C ILE A 19 8.09 6.04 -4.92
N MET A 20 8.65 4.88 -5.28
CA MET A 20 10.08 4.69 -5.38
C MET A 20 10.67 5.74 -6.30
N GLU A 21 10.26 5.79 -7.58
CA GLU A 21 10.74 6.74 -8.59
C GLU A 21 10.76 8.20 -8.09
N ARG A 22 9.70 8.62 -7.39
CA ARG A 22 9.50 10.01 -6.95
C ARG A 22 10.31 10.40 -5.71
N PHE A 23 10.54 9.47 -4.77
CA PHE A 23 11.00 9.80 -3.41
C PHE A 23 12.29 9.08 -2.99
N HIS A 24 13.02 8.48 -3.94
CA HIS A 24 14.23 7.71 -3.65
C HIS A 24 15.30 8.44 -2.81
N PRO A 25 15.99 7.73 -1.88
CA PRO A 25 15.79 6.32 -1.51
C PRO A 25 14.79 6.14 -0.36
N ILE A 26 13.76 5.31 -0.54
CA ILE A 26 12.84 4.89 0.52
C ILE A 26 12.46 3.40 0.39
N ASP A 27 12.40 2.69 1.51
CA ASP A 27 11.88 1.33 1.57
C ASP A 27 10.34 1.32 1.63
N VAL A 28 9.74 0.48 0.77
CA VAL A 28 8.29 0.29 0.66
C VAL A 28 7.94 -1.20 0.84
N TYR A 29 7.20 -1.49 1.92
CA TYR A 29 6.68 -2.82 2.23
C TYR A 29 5.25 -2.98 1.72
N ILE A 30 4.92 -4.15 1.17
CA ILE A 30 3.56 -4.50 0.72
C ILE A 30 3.01 -5.63 1.59
N SER A 31 1.74 -5.53 1.99
CA SER A 31 1.02 -6.57 2.72
C SER A 31 -0.44 -6.70 2.25
N SER A 32 -1.10 -7.81 2.57
CA SER A 32 -2.54 -7.95 2.31
C SER A 32 -3.38 -7.33 3.43
N ILE A 33 -4.55 -6.81 3.07
CA ILE A 33 -5.60 -6.39 4.01
C ILE A 33 -6.31 -7.65 4.54
N GLY A 34 -6.43 -7.76 5.87
CA GLY A 34 -7.10 -8.89 6.52
C GLY A 34 -8.62 -8.85 6.41
N ALA A 35 -9.28 -10.00 6.64
CA ALA A 35 -10.71 -10.20 6.42
C ALA A 35 -11.62 -9.18 7.13
N ALA A 36 -11.31 -8.82 8.38
CA ALA A 36 -12.11 -7.87 9.15
C ALA A 36 -12.08 -6.46 8.55
N VAL A 37 -10.96 -6.00 7.99
CA VAL A 37 -10.89 -4.68 7.35
C VAL A 37 -11.45 -4.78 5.93
N GLY A 38 -11.07 -5.83 5.20
CA GLY A 38 -11.53 -6.09 3.83
C GLY A 38 -13.05 -6.23 3.71
N SER A 39 -13.75 -6.75 4.73
CA SER A 39 -15.22 -6.84 4.73
C SER A 39 -15.92 -5.49 4.73
N HIS A 40 -15.24 -4.42 5.17
CA HIS A 40 -15.78 -3.07 5.22
C HIS A 40 -15.34 -2.23 4.02
N THR A 41 -14.09 -2.40 3.59
CA THR A 41 -13.50 -1.59 2.50
C THR A 41 -13.76 -2.19 1.11
N GLY A 42 -13.95 -3.51 1.02
CA GLY A 42 -14.15 -4.25 -0.23
C GLY A 42 -12.84 -4.64 -0.95
N ALA A 43 -12.96 -5.57 -1.89
CA ALA A 43 -11.88 -5.95 -2.79
C ALA A 43 -11.47 -4.77 -3.70
N GLY A 44 -10.19 -4.70 -4.07
CA GLY A 44 -9.60 -3.58 -4.81
C GLY A 44 -9.13 -2.41 -3.93
N THR A 45 -9.35 -2.46 -2.61
CA THR A 45 -8.87 -1.41 -1.69
C THR A 45 -7.33 -1.36 -1.66
N ILE A 46 -6.77 -0.15 -1.76
CA ILE A 46 -5.36 0.15 -1.53
C ILE A 46 -5.24 1.12 -0.35
N ALA A 47 -4.37 0.81 0.62
CA ALA A 47 -4.06 1.67 1.75
C ALA A 47 -2.57 2.03 1.74
N LEU A 48 -2.25 3.31 1.96
CA LEU A 48 -0.89 3.83 2.01
C LEU A 48 -0.59 4.39 3.41
N PHE A 49 0.50 3.95 4.01
CA PHE A 49 0.94 4.35 5.35
C PHE A 49 2.33 4.96 5.28
N PHE A 50 2.46 6.16 5.85
CA PHE A 50 3.72 6.86 6.01
C PHE A 50 3.76 7.55 7.37
N GLN A 51 4.96 7.67 7.93
CA GLN A 51 5.16 8.45 9.13
C GLN A 51 5.36 9.91 8.74
N ASN A 52 4.58 10.82 9.32
CA ASN A 52 4.84 12.24 9.16
C ASN A 52 6.05 12.65 10.01
N SER A 53 6.83 13.62 9.53
CA SER A 53 7.84 14.29 10.34
C SER A 53 7.13 15.00 11.49
N LYS A 54 7.52 14.74 12.74
CA LYS A 54 7.18 15.68 13.82
C LYS A 54 7.90 17.00 13.59
#